data_AF-A0A843E895-F1
#
_entry.id   AF-A0A843E895-F1
#
_cell.length_a   1.000
_cell.length_b   1.000
_cell.length_c   1.000
_cell.angle_alpha   90.00
_cell.angle_beta   90.00
_cell.angle_gamma   90.00
#
_symmetry.space_group_name_H-M   'P 1'
#
loop_
_entity.id
_entity.type
_entity.pdbx_description
1 polymer ?
#
loop_
_entity_poly.entity_id
_entity_poly.type
_entity_poly.pdbx_seq_one_letter_code
_entity_poly.pdbx_strand_id
1 'polypeptide(L)'
;AVRDLPDTEDCKVHIITAGTVTTGKLDGCIDCHKCMKECPEKALTIVTKNGEQWAEVKTDKCGGTACRRCERVCPKTCLNTLKLRPVA
;
A
#
# COMPACT_ATOMS: atom_id res chain seq x y z
N ALA A 1 22.39 -0.28 27.84
CA ALA A 1 22.34 -1.00 26.54
C ALA A 1 23.49 -0.49 25.69
N VAL A 2 24.41 -1.36 25.32
CA VAL A 2 25.47 -1.01 24.34
C VAL A 2 24.75 -0.76 23.02
N ARG A 3 25.03 0.37 22.37
CA ARG A 3 24.49 0.64 21.03
C ARG A 3 25.26 -0.25 20.06
N ASP A 4 24.54 -1.04 19.25
CA ASP A 4 25.15 -1.96 18.27
C ASP A 4 26.00 -1.26 17.20
N LEU A 5 25.83 0.07 17.06
CA LEU A 5 26.63 0.93 16.19
C LEU A 5 27.30 2.04 17.03
N PRO A 6 28.57 1.88 17.43
CA PRO A 6 29.27 2.86 18.27
C PRO A 6 29.76 4.10 17.50
N ASP A 7 29.92 4.03 16.17
CA ASP A 7 30.51 5.09 15.33
C ASP A 7 29.51 6.11 14.74
N THR A 8 28.31 6.25 15.33
CA THR A 8 27.26 7.15 14.78
C THR A 8 27.54 8.65 14.96
N GLU A 9 28.61 9.02 15.65
CA GLU A 9 28.96 10.43 15.93
C GLU A 9 29.57 11.13 14.70
N ASP A 10 30.35 10.41 13.88
CA ASP A 10 31.02 10.94 12.68
C ASP A 10 30.16 10.74 11.40
N CYS A 11 29.33 9.69 11.37
CA CYS A 11 28.41 9.38 10.27
C CYS A 11 26.96 9.24 10.79
N LYS A 12 26.17 10.32 10.67
CA LYS A 12 24.76 10.32 11.09
C LYS A 12 23.90 9.45 10.18
N VAL A 13 23.26 8.46 10.75
CA VAL A 13 22.30 7.60 10.04
C VAL A 13 20.97 8.34 9.91
N HIS A 14 20.45 8.46 8.69
CA HIS A 14 19.14 9.05 8.41
C HIS A 14 18.16 7.98 7.95
N ILE A 15 16.98 7.94 8.57
CA ILE A 15 15.89 7.09 8.10
C ILE A 15 15.27 7.75 6.88
N ILE A 16 15.49 7.14 5.72
CA ILE A 16 14.81 7.51 4.48
C ILE A 16 13.56 6.66 4.29
N THR A 17 12.47 7.29 3.85
CA THR A 17 11.25 6.55 3.52
C THR A 17 11.40 6.00 2.11
N ALA A 18 11.66 4.71 1.99
CA ALA A 18 11.69 4.02 0.70
C ALA A 18 10.30 3.40 0.44
N GLY A 19 9.75 3.63 -0.76
CA GLY A 19 8.49 3.00 -1.14
C GLY A 19 7.93 3.53 -2.44
N THR A 20 7.36 2.64 -3.24
CA THR A 20 6.63 2.99 -4.46
C THR A 20 5.13 2.88 -4.17
N VAL A 21 4.37 3.86 -4.61
CA VAL A 21 2.90 3.79 -4.55
C VAL A 21 2.41 3.30 -5.91
N THR A 22 1.61 2.25 -5.90
CA THR A 22 0.90 1.78 -7.10
C THR A 22 -0.55 2.23 -7.04
N THR A 23 -1.06 2.80 -8.12
CA THR A 23 -2.43 3.30 -8.22
C THR A 23 -3.19 2.65 -9.38
N GLY A 24 -4.51 2.55 -9.24
CA GLY A 24 -5.38 2.10 -10.32
C GLY A 24 -6.84 2.40 -10.05
N LYS A 25 -7.57 2.69 -11.13
CA LYS A 25 -9.01 2.93 -11.10
C LYS A 25 -9.76 1.65 -10.75
N LEU A 26 -10.76 1.78 -9.88
CA LEU A 26 -11.67 0.72 -9.48
C LEU A 26 -13.07 0.98 -10.05
N ASP A 27 -13.42 0.23 -11.08
CA ASP A 27 -14.75 0.29 -11.68
C ASP A 27 -15.77 -0.47 -10.81
N GLY A 28 -16.85 0.19 -10.40
CA GLY A 28 -17.88 -0.42 -9.55
C GLY A 28 -17.50 -0.63 -8.08
N CYS A 29 -16.45 0.03 -7.60
CA CYS A 29 -16.22 0.15 -6.16
C CYS A 29 -17.40 0.90 -5.51
N ILE A 30 -17.69 0.54 -4.25
CA ILE A 30 -18.77 1.15 -3.45
C ILE A 30 -18.23 1.77 -2.16
N ASP A 31 -16.92 2.00 -2.11
CA ASP A 31 -16.24 2.54 -0.93
C ASP A 31 -16.51 1.79 0.39
N CYS A 32 -16.64 0.46 0.35
CA CYS A 32 -16.97 -0.33 1.55
C CYS A 32 -15.82 -0.44 2.56
N HIS A 33 -14.61 0.00 2.21
CA HIS A 33 -13.40 -0.02 3.05
C HIS A 33 -12.96 -1.39 3.60
N LYS A 34 -13.57 -2.51 3.18
CA LYS A 34 -13.22 -3.86 3.65
C LYS A 34 -11.78 -4.25 3.31
N CYS A 35 -11.33 -3.90 2.11
CA CYS A 35 -9.95 -4.15 1.65
C CYS A 35 -8.89 -3.50 2.54
N MET A 36 -9.17 -2.31 3.12
CA MET A 36 -8.26 -1.65 4.05
C MET A 36 -8.20 -2.38 5.39
N LYS A 37 -9.35 -2.80 5.91
CA LYS A 37 -9.45 -3.49 7.22
C LYS A 37 -8.79 -4.87 7.21
N GLU A 38 -8.91 -5.59 6.09
CA GLU A 38 -8.35 -6.93 5.92
C GLU A 38 -6.81 -6.91 5.69
N CYS A 39 -6.24 -5.74 5.36
CA CYS A 39 -4.81 -5.63 5.12
C CYS A 39 -4.07 -5.51 6.46
N PRO A 40 -3.30 -6.54 6.91
CA PRO A 40 -2.59 -6.49 8.19
C PRO A 40 -1.55 -5.36 8.21
N GLU A 41 -0.90 -5.13 7.07
CA GLU A 41 0.15 -4.11 6.90
C GLU A 41 -0.38 -2.69 6.67
N LYS A 42 -1.72 -2.53 6.55
CA LYS A 42 -2.37 -1.24 6.23
C LYS A 42 -1.72 -0.56 5.00
N ALA A 43 -1.42 -1.36 3.98
CA ALA A 43 -0.72 -0.93 2.78
C ALA A 43 -1.64 -0.27 1.73
N LEU A 44 -2.95 -0.47 1.84
CA LEU A 44 -3.93 -0.08 0.85
C LEU A 44 -4.81 1.06 1.35
N THR A 45 -4.99 2.07 0.50
CA THR A 45 -5.89 3.21 0.66
C THR A 45 -6.79 3.31 -0.58
N ILE A 46 -7.99 3.82 -0.42
CA ILE A 46 -8.98 4.07 -1.47
C ILE A 46 -9.19 5.58 -1.45
N VAL A 47 -9.04 6.20 -2.61
CA VAL A 47 -9.19 7.64 -2.79
C VAL A 47 -10.17 7.90 -3.92
N THR A 48 -10.99 8.93 -3.75
CA THR A 48 -11.92 9.35 -4.80
C THR A 48 -11.31 10.52 -5.55
N LYS A 49 -11.05 10.35 -6.84
CA LYS A 49 -10.51 11.38 -7.74
C LYS A 49 -11.48 11.54 -8.92
N ASN A 50 -11.96 12.76 -9.16
CA ASN A 50 -12.88 13.09 -10.26
C ASN A 50 -14.18 12.26 -10.29
N GLY A 51 -14.72 11.89 -9.12
CA GLY A 51 -15.92 11.04 -9.03
C GLY A 51 -15.66 9.56 -9.27
N GLU A 52 -14.41 9.17 -9.50
CA GLU A 52 -13.99 7.78 -9.68
C GLU A 52 -13.22 7.31 -8.45
N GLN A 53 -13.38 6.03 -8.11
CA GLN A 53 -12.64 5.43 -7.02
C GLN A 53 -11.31 4.86 -7.51
N TRP A 54 -10.25 5.14 -6.76
CA TRP A 54 -8.89 4.70 -7.06
C TRP A 54 -8.33 3.95 -5.85
N ALA A 55 -7.66 2.84 -6.10
CA ALA A 55 -6.81 2.21 -5.10
C ALA A 55 -5.42 2.83 -5.15
N GLU A 56 -4.84 3.09 -3.99
CA GLU A 56 -3.44 3.45 -3.80
C GLU A 56 -2.82 2.42 -2.84
N VAL A 57 -1.83 1.68 -3.33
CA VAL A 57 -1.18 0.59 -2.60
C VAL A 57 0.31 0.91 -2.46
N LYS A 58 0.76 1.03 -1.21
CA LYS A 58 2.17 1.16 -0.86
C LYS A 58 2.85 -0.20 -1.00
N THR A 59 3.67 -0.37 -2.03
CA THR A 59 4.29 -1.67 -2.33
C THR A 59 5.31 -2.08 -1.27
N ASP A 60 5.95 -1.09 -0.63
CA ASP A 60 6.84 -1.28 0.53
C ASP A 60 6.13 -1.95 1.70
N LYS A 61 4.90 -1.53 2.01
CA LYS A 61 4.08 -2.14 3.08
C LYS A 61 3.39 -3.43 2.67
N CYS A 62 2.92 -3.52 1.43
CA CYS A 62 2.21 -4.72 0.97
C CYS A 62 3.12 -5.96 1.01
N GLY A 63 4.44 -5.76 0.92
CA GLY A 63 5.45 -6.80 1.10
C GLY A 63 5.53 -7.80 -0.06
N GLY A 64 4.71 -7.64 -1.11
CA GLY A 64 4.78 -8.46 -2.33
C GLY A 64 4.51 -9.95 -2.14
N THR A 65 4.06 -10.39 -0.97
CA THR A 65 3.87 -11.80 -0.59
C THR A 65 2.69 -12.49 -1.28
N ALA A 66 2.10 -11.85 -2.30
CA ALA A 66 0.90 -12.29 -3.00
C ALA A 66 -0.25 -12.67 -2.05
N CYS A 67 -0.41 -11.95 -0.93
CA CYS A 67 -1.43 -12.27 0.06
C CYS A 67 -2.86 -12.18 -0.50
N ARG A 68 -3.09 -11.29 -1.48
CA ARG A 68 -4.35 -11.07 -2.24
C ARG A 68 -5.63 -11.01 -1.40
N ARG A 69 -5.53 -10.74 -0.10
CA ARG A 69 -6.68 -10.66 0.82
C ARG A 69 -7.63 -9.53 0.41
N CYS A 70 -7.06 -8.40 0.00
CA CYS A 70 -7.81 -7.25 -0.47
C CYS A 70 -8.68 -7.55 -1.70
N GLU A 71 -8.23 -8.42 -2.61
CA GLU A 71 -8.99 -8.87 -3.78
C GLU A 71 -10.12 -9.81 -3.37
N ARG A 72 -9.86 -10.75 -2.44
CA ARG A 72 -10.83 -11.76 -1.98
C ARG A 72 -11.97 -11.19 -1.14
N VAL A 73 -11.69 -10.19 -0.29
CA VAL A 73 -12.70 -9.58 0.58
C VAL A 73 -13.61 -8.60 -0.17
N CYS A 74 -13.23 -8.21 -1.39
CA CYS A 74 -14.00 -7.26 -2.17
C CYS A 74 -15.29 -7.92 -2.70
N PRO A 75 -16.49 -7.47 -2.26
CA PRO A 75 -17.75 -8.08 -2.70
C PRO A 75 -18.07 -7.82 -4.17
N LYS A 76 -17.42 -6.82 -4.78
CA LYS A 76 -17.57 -6.45 -6.19
C LYS A 76 -16.44 -6.98 -7.06
N THR A 77 -15.40 -7.58 -6.46
CA THR A 77 -14.21 -8.08 -7.15
C THR A 77 -13.57 -7.02 -8.09
N CYS A 78 -13.69 -5.74 -7.73
CA CYS A 78 -13.24 -4.62 -8.56
C CYS A 78 -11.74 -4.31 -8.38
N LEU A 79 -11.13 -4.81 -7.30
CA LEU A 79 -9.72 -4.61 -6.99
C LEU A 79 -8.88 -5.75 -7.57
N ASN A 80 -7.87 -5.41 -8.38
CA ASN A 80 -6.89 -6.36 -8.89
C ASN A 80 -5.49 -5.75 -8.78
N THR A 81 -4.62 -6.36 -7.97
CA THR A 81 -3.30 -5.81 -7.66
C THR A 81 -2.35 -5.81 -8.87
N LEU A 82 -2.54 -6.72 -9.84
CA LEU A 82 -1.73 -6.81 -11.06
C LEU A 82 -2.07 -5.73 -12.10
N LYS A 83 -3.26 -5.11 -11.97
CA LYS A 83 -3.71 -4.03 -12.87
C LYS A 83 -3.33 -2.63 -12.35
N LEU A 84 -2.74 -2.54 -11.15
CA LEU A 84 -2.26 -1.28 -10.59
C LEU A 84 -0.93 -0.89 -11.24
N ARG A 85 -0.74 0.41 -11.48
CA ARG A 85 0.48 0.95 -12.07
C ARG A 85 1.25 1.79 -11.05
N PRO A 86 2.59 1.74 -11.04
CA PRO A 86 3.38 2.61 -10.18
C PRO A 86 3.10 4.07 -10.53
N VAL A 87 2.89 4.89 -9.51
CA VAL A 87 2.89 6.35 -9.61
C VAL A 87 4.36 6.74 -9.75
N ALA A 88 4.68 7.36 -10.89
CA ALA A 88 5.99 7.96 -11.14
C ALA A 88 6.14 9.27 -10.36
#